data_AF-A0A8T4NVI5-F1
#
_entry.id   AF-A0A8T4NVI5-F1
#
_cell.length_a   1.000
_cell.length_b   1.000
_cell.length_c   1.000
_cell.angle_alpha   90.00
_cell.angle_beta   90.00
_cell.angle_gamma   90.00
#
_symmetry.space_group_name_H-M   'P 1'
#
loop_
_entity.id
_entity.type
_entity.pdbx_description
1 polymer ?
#
loop_
_entity_poly.entity_id
_entity_poly.type
_entity_poly.pdbx_seq_one_letter_code
_entity_poly.pdbx_strand_id
1 'polypeptide(L)'
;MEYQIHGIPVYLDEKAECGIYKPRDGGLINDYSEMNPADMIKILNSVPKERAIEEIAGLRDLADKQLKNGGASDFGSPFLKRKNNFQVPFSDVEGNIENTRKFAEDILRVLSGK
;
A
#
# COMPACT_ATOMS: atom_id res chain seq x y z
N MET A 1 -1.58 15.51 -4.25
CA MET A 1 -0.14 15.47 -3.92
C MET A 1 0.63 14.76 -5.03
N GLU A 2 1.69 15.39 -5.54
CA GLU A 2 2.57 14.83 -6.57
C GLU A 2 3.80 14.19 -5.93
N TYR A 3 4.23 13.04 -6.45
CA TYR A 3 5.45 12.33 -6.07
C TYR A 3 6.28 12.01 -7.32
N GLN A 4 7.60 11.89 -7.15
CA GLN A 4 8.52 11.54 -8.23
C GLN A 4 9.07 10.14 -8.02
N ILE A 5 8.80 9.24 -8.96
CA ILE A 5 9.29 7.86 -8.93
C ILE A 5 10.15 7.58 -10.16
N HIS A 6 11.43 7.25 -9.94
CA HIS A 6 12.45 7.10 -10.97
C HIS A 6 12.46 8.26 -11.99
N GLY A 7 12.19 9.49 -11.53
CA GLY A 7 12.14 10.70 -12.37
C GLY A 7 10.83 10.92 -13.14
N ILE A 8 9.79 10.15 -12.86
CA ILE A 8 8.47 10.28 -13.49
C ILE A 8 7.41 10.66 -12.43
N PRO A 9 6.52 11.63 -12.69
CA PRO A 9 5.50 12.05 -11.73
C PRO A 9 4.40 10.99 -11.56
N VAL A 10 3.94 10.83 -10.33
CA VAL A 10 2.74 10.08 -9.95
C VAL A 10 1.93 10.88 -8.94
N TYR A 11 0.59 10.76 -8.97
CA TYR A 11 -0.31 11.59 -8.18
C TYR A 11 -1.12 10.74 -7.21
N LEU A 12 -1.32 11.26 -6.00
CA LEU A 12 -2.26 10.76 -5.01
C LEU A 12 -3.18 11.91 -4.59
N ASP A 13 -4.47 11.66 -4.40
CA ASP A 13 -5.37 12.65 -3.81
C ASP A 13 -4.86 13.08 -2.42
N GLU A 14 -4.85 14.38 -2.12
CA GLU A 14 -4.34 14.92 -0.86
C GLU A 14 -5.11 14.43 0.38
N LYS A 15 -6.36 14.02 0.20
CA LYS A 15 -7.20 13.44 1.25
C LYS A 15 -7.18 11.92 1.27
N ALA A 16 -6.56 11.27 0.29
CA ALA A 16 -6.51 9.82 0.24
C ALA A 16 -5.49 9.28 1.25
N GLU A 17 -5.96 8.42 2.12
CA GLU A 17 -5.13 7.59 2.98
C GLU A 17 -4.84 6.25 2.29
N CYS A 18 -3.61 5.76 2.44
CA CYS A 18 -3.19 4.45 1.97
C CYS A 18 -2.74 3.58 3.16
N GLY A 19 -2.97 2.27 3.05
CA GLY A 19 -2.61 1.28 4.04
C GLY A 19 -3.23 -0.07 3.72
N ILE A 20 -2.88 -1.06 4.52
CA ILE A 20 -3.39 -2.43 4.37
C ILE A 20 -3.85 -2.99 5.71
N TYR A 21 -4.66 -4.04 5.66
CA TYR A 21 -5.15 -4.70 6.85
C TYR A 21 -4.24 -5.86 7.26
N LYS A 22 -3.78 -5.91 8.51
CA LYS A 22 -2.82 -6.91 8.99
C LYS A 22 -3.33 -7.68 10.20
N PRO A 23 -2.97 -8.96 10.34
CA PRO A 23 -3.14 -9.62 11.62
C PRO A 23 -2.18 -8.99 12.63
N ARG A 24 -2.67 -8.72 13.84
CA ARG A 24 -1.85 -8.45 15.02
C ARG A 24 -1.14 -9.74 15.43
N ASP A 25 0.03 -9.62 16.06
CA ASP A 25 0.81 -10.76 16.55
C ASP A 25 -0.11 -11.76 17.30
N GLY A 26 -0.32 -12.95 16.73
CA GLY A 26 -1.23 -13.97 17.26
C GLY A 26 -2.56 -14.18 16.50
N GLY A 27 -2.85 -13.42 15.44
CA GLY A 27 -3.89 -13.74 14.44
C GLY A 27 -5.36 -13.56 14.86
N LEU A 28 -5.63 -13.16 16.11
CA LEU A 28 -6.99 -13.02 16.65
C LEU A 28 -7.56 -11.61 16.53
N ILE A 29 -6.71 -10.61 16.29
CA ILE A 29 -7.09 -9.21 16.12
C ILE A 29 -6.48 -8.74 14.82
N ASN A 30 -7.23 -7.98 14.04
CA ASN A 30 -6.73 -7.35 12.83
C ASN A 30 -6.52 -5.86 13.10
N ASP A 31 -5.37 -5.36 12.69
CA ASP A 31 -4.98 -3.97 12.76
C ASP A 31 -4.92 -3.37 11.35
N TYR A 32 -5.23 -2.09 11.25
CA TYR A 32 -4.94 -1.32 10.04
C TYR A 32 -3.53 -0.75 10.11
N SER A 33 -2.73 -1.01 9.07
CA SER A 33 -1.37 -0.49 8.94
C SER A 33 -1.35 0.62 7.88
N GLU A 34 -1.31 1.85 8.37
CA GLU A 34 -1.11 3.04 7.53
C GLU A 34 0.22 2.96 6.78
N MET A 35 0.18 3.43 5.54
CA MET A 35 1.33 3.57 4.67
C MET A 35 1.58 5.06 4.46
N ASN A 36 2.81 5.49 4.72
CA ASN A 36 3.21 6.84 4.35
C ASN A 36 3.66 6.84 2.88
N PRO A 37 2.95 7.53 1.97
CA PRO A 37 3.29 7.49 0.55
C PRO A 37 4.68 8.07 0.24
N ALA A 38 5.13 9.08 0.98
CA ALA A 38 6.46 9.66 0.80
C ALA A 38 7.58 8.67 1.15
N ASP A 39 7.42 7.90 2.22
CA ASP A 39 8.39 6.86 2.60
C ASP A 39 8.39 5.70 1.61
N MET A 40 7.21 5.29 1.12
CA MET A 40 7.12 4.28 0.06
C MET A 40 7.89 4.73 -1.18
N ILE A 41 7.66 5.96 -1.66
CA ILE A 41 8.35 6.49 -2.84
C ILE A 41 9.85 6.57 -2.62
N LYS A 42 10.30 6.96 -1.42
CA LYS A 42 11.72 6.95 -1.05
C LYS A 42 12.34 5.55 -1.15
N ILE A 43 11.64 4.52 -0.66
CA ILE A 43 12.10 3.13 -0.73
C ILE A 43 12.16 2.67 -2.20
N LEU A 44 11.11 2.92 -2.98
CA LEU A 44 11.06 2.53 -4.40
C LEU A 44 12.20 3.18 -5.20
N ASN A 45 12.50 4.45 -4.97
CA ASN A 45 13.61 5.15 -5.61
C ASN A 45 15.00 4.67 -5.15
N SER A 46 15.10 3.95 -4.04
CA SER A 46 16.36 3.45 -3.50
C SER A 46 16.77 2.07 -4.05
N VAL A 47 15.88 1.41 -4.78
CA VAL A 47 16.10 0.09 -5.36
C VAL A 47 16.11 0.15 -6.90
N PRO A 48 16.64 -0.86 -7.61
CA PRO A 48 16.51 -0.94 -9.06
C PRO A 48 15.04 -0.96 -9.49
N LYS A 49 14.77 -0.41 -10.68
CA LYS A 49 13.42 -0.25 -11.23
C LYS A 49 12.63 -1.56 -11.26
N GLU A 50 13.28 -2.65 -11.64
CA GLU A 50 12.69 -3.99 -11.70
C GLU A 50 12.23 -4.44 -10.31
N ARG A 51 13.05 -4.19 -9.28
CA ARG A 51 12.69 -4.51 -7.90
C ARG A 51 11.56 -3.62 -7.40
N ALA A 52 11.56 -2.34 -7.75
CA ALA A 52 10.46 -1.44 -7.43
C ALA A 52 9.12 -1.94 -8.01
N ILE A 53 9.14 -2.43 -9.26
CA ILE A 53 7.97 -3.02 -9.92
C ILE A 53 7.48 -4.27 -9.18
N GLU A 54 8.39 -5.18 -8.78
CA GLU A 54 8.02 -6.39 -8.02
C GLU A 54 7.35 -6.04 -6.68
N GLU A 55 7.94 -5.13 -5.91
CA GLU A 55 7.45 -4.75 -4.59
C GLU A 55 6.07 -4.08 -4.67
N ILE A 56 5.89 -3.15 -5.62
CA ILE A 56 4.62 -2.42 -5.78
C ILE A 56 3.53 -3.29 -6.43
N ALA A 57 3.91 -4.25 -7.29
CA ALA A 57 2.99 -5.29 -7.77
C ALA A 57 2.49 -6.18 -6.63
N GLY A 58 3.38 -6.62 -5.75
CA GLY A 58 3.02 -7.39 -4.56
C GLY A 58 2.05 -6.64 -3.65
N LEU A 59 2.27 -5.34 -3.44
CA LEU A 59 1.37 -4.49 -2.67
C LEU A 59 -0.01 -4.33 -3.33
N ARG A 60 -0.06 -4.13 -4.65
CA ARG A 60 -1.31 -4.03 -5.42
C ARG A 60 -2.12 -5.32 -5.35
N ASP A 61 -1.47 -6.46 -5.57
CA ASP A 61 -2.11 -7.78 -5.51
C ASP A 61 -2.61 -8.11 -4.10
N LEU A 62 -1.91 -7.64 -3.08
CA LEU A 62 -2.35 -7.76 -1.70
C LEU A 62 -3.62 -6.97 -1.44
N ALA A 63 -3.64 -5.68 -1.80
CA ALA A 63 -4.81 -4.84 -1.64
C ALA A 63 -6.02 -5.44 -2.37
N ASP A 64 -5.83 -5.93 -3.60
CA ASP A 64 -6.89 -6.60 -4.37
C ASP A 64 -7.43 -7.87 -3.67
N LYS A 65 -6.53 -8.72 -3.13
CA LYS A 65 -6.94 -9.89 -2.33
C LYS A 65 -7.74 -9.50 -1.10
N GLN A 66 -7.39 -8.41 -0.42
CA GLN A 66 -8.08 -7.95 0.78
C GLN A 66 -9.49 -7.44 0.45
N LEU A 67 -9.63 -6.66 -0.62
CA LEU A 67 -10.92 -6.20 -1.11
C LEU A 67 -11.82 -7.37 -1.55
N LYS A 68 -11.25 -8.39 -2.19
CA LYS A 68 -12.00 -9.56 -2.67
C LYS A 68 -12.44 -10.49 -1.54
N ASN A 69 -11.56 -10.80 -0.60
CA ASN A 69 -11.79 -11.83 0.40
C ASN A 69 -12.29 -11.28 1.74
N GLY A 70 -12.18 -9.97 1.96
CA GLY A 70 -12.53 -9.32 3.22
C GLY A 70 -11.69 -9.84 4.38
N GLY A 71 -10.52 -9.25 4.61
CA GLY A 71 -9.71 -9.69 5.75
C GLY A 71 -8.24 -9.35 5.67
N ALA A 72 -7.56 -9.59 6.79
CA ALA A 72 -6.16 -9.30 6.92
C ALA A 72 -5.32 -10.35 6.20
N SER A 73 -4.12 -9.94 5.77
CA SER A 73 -3.18 -10.86 5.15
C SER A 73 -1.79 -10.59 5.69
N ASP A 74 -1.06 -11.66 6.00
CA ASP A 74 0.30 -11.56 6.52
C ASP A 74 1.26 -11.27 5.36
N PHE A 75 1.42 -9.98 5.07
CA PHE A 75 2.36 -9.48 4.08
C PHE A 75 3.44 -8.64 4.76
N GLY A 76 4.67 -9.12 4.72
CA GLY A 76 5.85 -8.33 5.03
C GLY A 76 6.09 -7.32 3.91
N SER A 77 5.84 -6.04 4.17
CA SER A 77 6.19 -4.96 3.26
C SER A 77 6.98 -3.89 4.00
N PRO A 78 8.04 -3.35 3.38
CA PRO A 78 8.83 -2.28 3.98
C PRO A 78 8.09 -0.94 4.03
N PHE A 79 6.95 -0.80 3.34
CA PHE A 79 6.19 0.45 3.23
C PHE A 79 5.31 0.74 4.44
N LEU A 80 5.13 -0.24 5.32
CA LEU A 80 4.04 -0.25 6.29
C LEU A 80 4.53 0.22 7.64
N LYS A 81 3.85 1.24 8.18
CA LYS A 81 4.04 1.69 9.55
C LYS A 81 2.98 1.02 10.43
N ARG A 82 3.41 0.35 11.50
CA ARG A 82 2.48 -0.11 12.54
C ARG A 82 1.98 1.11 13.31
N LYS A 83 0.73 1.51 13.11
CA LYS A 83 0.03 2.42 14.02
C LYS A 83 -1.47 2.20 13.92
N ASN A 84 -2.00 1.31 14.74
CA ASN A 84 -3.22 1.53 15.52
C ASN A 84 -3.25 0.45 16.62
N ASN A 85 -3.52 0.85 17.87
CA ASN A 85 -3.49 -0.07 19.02
C ASN A 85 -4.86 -0.71 19.32
N PHE A 86 -5.84 -0.51 18.42
CA PHE A 86 -7.22 -0.93 18.57
C PHE A 86 -7.69 -1.66 17.31
N GLN A 87 -8.61 -2.60 17.51
CA GLN A 87 -9.25 -3.34 16.42
C GLN A 87 -10.08 -2.38 15.56
N VAL A 88 -9.85 -2.40 14.25
CA VAL A 88 -10.58 -1.58 13.28
C VAL A 88 -11.37 -2.53 12.38
N PRO A 89 -12.70 -2.42 12.24
CA PRO A 89 -13.46 -3.21 11.27
C PRO A 89 -12.93 -3.01 9.83
N PHE A 90 -12.94 -4.08 9.02
CA PHE A 90 -12.49 -3.99 7.63
C PHE A 90 -13.28 -2.95 6.83
N SER A 91 -14.59 -2.84 7.08
CA SER A 91 -15.48 -1.85 6.45
C SER A 91 -15.02 -0.41 6.63
N ASP A 92 -14.35 -0.12 7.74
CA ASP A 92 -13.95 1.24 8.09
C ASP A 92 -12.69 1.67 7.34
N VAL A 93 -11.96 0.70 6.76
CA VAL A 93 -10.67 0.91 6.07
C VAL A 93 -10.67 0.41 4.63
N GLU A 94 -11.77 -0.18 4.15
CA GLU A 94 -11.91 -0.69 2.78
C GLU A 94 -11.59 0.39 1.75
N GLY A 95 -12.08 1.63 1.96
CA GLY A 95 -11.78 2.77 1.09
C GLY A 95 -10.29 3.11 1.03
N ASN A 96 -9.56 2.95 2.14
CA ASN A 96 -8.12 3.24 2.19
C ASN A 96 -7.30 2.11 1.53
N ILE A 97 -7.80 0.87 1.58
CA ILE A 97 -7.20 -0.26 0.85
C ILE A 97 -7.43 -0.09 -0.66
N GLU A 98 -8.61 0.37 -1.07
CA GLU A 98 -8.92 0.72 -2.45
C GLU A 98 -8.01 1.84 -2.98
N ASN A 99 -7.77 2.89 -2.17
CA ASN A 99 -6.81 3.94 -2.51
C ASN A 99 -5.39 3.38 -2.70
N THR A 100 -4.99 2.44 -1.85
CA THR A 100 -3.69 1.76 -1.95
C THR A 100 -3.56 0.98 -3.25
N ARG A 101 -4.59 0.24 -3.63
CA ARG A 101 -4.64 -0.49 -4.90
C ARG A 101 -4.46 0.46 -6.08
N LYS A 102 -5.27 1.52 -6.15
CA LYS A 102 -5.22 2.52 -7.23
C LYS A 102 -3.86 3.20 -7.32
N PHE A 103 -3.31 3.63 -6.19
CA PHE A 103 -2.02 4.31 -6.18
C PHE A 103 -0.88 3.38 -6.61
N ALA A 104 -0.92 2.11 -6.18
CA ALA A 104 0.03 1.10 -6.63
C ALA A 104 -0.10 0.82 -8.14
N GLU A 105 -1.32 0.82 -8.70
CA GLU A 105 -1.55 0.70 -10.15
C GLU A 105 -0.98 1.89 -10.92
N ASP A 106 -1.19 3.12 -10.45
CA ASP A 106 -0.63 4.32 -11.08
C ASP A 106 0.90 4.29 -11.08
N ILE A 107 1.50 3.87 -9.97
CA ILE A 107 2.95 3.67 -9.88
C ILE A 107 3.43 2.59 -10.86
N LEU A 108 2.75 1.43 -10.91
CA LEU A 108 3.10 0.35 -11.83
C LEU A 108 3.04 0.78 -13.29
N ARG A 109 2.01 1.55 -13.65
CA ARG A 109 1.83 2.10 -14.99
C ARG A 109 3.02 2.98 -15.37
N VAL A 110 3.36 3.92 -14.50
CA VAL A 110 4.51 4.82 -14.64
C VAL A 110 5.82 4.04 -14.79
N LEU A 111 6.10 3.09 -13.90
CA LEU A 111 7.34 2.29 -13.96
C LEU A 111 7.38 1.41 -15.21
N SER A 112 6.26 0.84 -15.63
CA SER A 112 6.22 -0.04 -16.80
C SER A 112 6.22 0.72 -18.14
N GLY A 113 6.12 2.05 -18.13
CA GLY A 113 5.98 2.86 -19.34
C GLY A 113 4.68 2.58 -20.10
N LYS A 114 3.62 2.20 -19.36
CA LYS A 114 2.30 1.89 -19.90
C LYS A 114 1.32 3.04 -19.68
#